data_AF-A0A940CSN6-F1
#
_entry.id   AF-A0A940CSN6-F1
#
_cell.length_a   1.000
_cell.length_b   1.000
_cell.length_c   1.000
_cell.angle_alpha   90.00
_cell.angle_beta   90.00
_cell.angle_gamma   90.00
#
_symmetry.space_group_name_H-M   'P 1'
#
loop_
_entity.id
_entity.type
_entity.pdbx_description
1 polymer ?
#
loop_
_entity_poly.entity_id
_entity_poly.type
_entity_poly.pdbx_seq_one_letter_code
_entity_poly.pdbx_strand_id
1 'polypeptide(L)'
;MLLPEKQQSPSLTPRELEILTLILEGNSNREIAAKLHLSLPTVKEYCSRLYRKFNVKNRSKLLACFMNQETSVCQKYELKS
;
A
#
# COMPACT_ATOMS: atom_id res chain seq x y z
N MET A 1 10.14 28.30 -5.53
CA MET A 1 10.66 26.95 -5.85
C MET A 1 9.49 26.00 -5.94
N LEU A 2 9.06 25.68 -7.16
CA LEU A 2 7.99 24.71 -7.44
C LEU A 2 8.67 23.48 -8.04
N LEU A 3 8.56 22.33 -7.39
CA LEU A 3 9.08 21.07 -7.93
C LEU A 3 8.03 20.47 -8.89
N PRO A 4 8.44 20.10 -10.12
CA PRO A 4 7.53 19.64 -11.15
C PRO A 4 7.05 18.20 -10.96
N GLU A 5 5.82 18.03 -11.43
CA GLU A 5 5.00 16.87 -11.72
C GLU A 5 5.75 15.54 -11.99
N LYS A 6 5.38 14.48 -11.27
CA LYS A 6 5.72 13.09 -11.63
C LYS A 6 4.44 12.30 -11.86
N GLN A 7 4.24 11.91 -13.11
CA GLN A 7 3.03 11.29 -13.65
C GLN A 7 2.76 9.88 -13.11
N GLN A 8 1.48 9.63 -12.80
CA GLN A 8 0.74 8.36 -12.94
C GLN A 8 1.30 7.10 -12.25
N SER A 9 1.27 7.13 -10.92
CA SER A 9 0.95 5.99 -10.06
C SER A 9 0.06 6.57 -8.93
N PRO A 10 -0.79 5.81 -8.22
CA PRO A 10 -1.41 6.37 -7.02
C PRO A 10 -0.25 6.86 -6.15
N SER A 11 -0.08 8.18 -5.98
CA SER A 11 1.05 8.75 -5.26
C SER A 11 0.94 8.32 -3.81
N LEU A 12 1.47 7.14 -3.51
CA LEU A 12 1.59 6.62 -2.17
C LEU A 12 2.67 7.43 -1.51
N THR A 13 2.34 8.00 -0.37
CA THR A 13 3.36 8.52 0.53
C THR A 13 4.29 7.37 0.94
N PRO A 14 5.55 7.64 1.29
CA PRO A 14 6.49 6.59 1.72
C PRO A 14 5.89 5.72 2.84
N ARG A 15 5.16 6.33 3.77
CA ARG A 15 4.41 5.64 4.83
C ARG A 15 3.32 4.70 4.30
N GLU A 16 2.56 5.12 3.30
CA GLU A 16 1.52 4.27 2.68
C GLU A 16 2.16 3.08 1.93
N LEU A 17 3.32 3.31 1.30
CA LEU A 17 4.09 2.26 0.62
C LEU A 17 4.63 1.24 1.63
N GLU A 18 5.24 1.69 2.73
CA GLU A 18 5.68 0.79 3.81
C GLU A 18 4.54 -0.07 4.35
N ILE A 19 3.39 0.55 4.63
CA ILE A 19 2.20 -0.18 5.10
C ILE A 19 1.74 -1.19 4.04
N LEU A 20 1.70 -0.80 2.77
CA LEU A 20 1.33 -1.69 1.67
C LEU A 20 2.28 -2.88 1.58
N THR A 21 3.60 -2.67 1.59
CA THR A 21 4.61 -3.73 1.55
C THR A 21 4.40 -4.71 2.70
N LEU A 22 4.22 -4.22 3.93
CA LEU A 22 3.99 -5.08 5.08
C LEU A 22 2.67 -5.87 4.96
N ILE A 23 1.63 -5.30 4.34
CA ILE A 23 0.39 -6.02 4.03
C ILE A 23 0.66 -7.16 3.04
N LEU A 24 1.44 -6.89 1.97
CA LEU A 24 1.80 -7.87 0.94
C LEU A 24 2.68 -9.00 1.48
N GLU A 25 3.56 -8.69 2.43
CA GLU A 25 4.34 -9.69 3.19
C GLU A 25 3.49 -10.57 4.11
N GLY A 26 2.19 -10.27 4.27
CA GLY A 26 1.28 -11.04 5.11
C GLY A 26 1.17 -10.55 6.56
N ASN A 27 1.84 -9.45 6.93
CA ASN A 27 1.75 -8.92 8.29
C ASN A 27 0.32 -8.42 8.60
N SER A 28 -0.16 -8.72 9.81
CA SER A 28 -1.42 -8.22 10.35
C SER A 28 -1.34 -6.73 10.68
N ASN A 29 -2.49 -6.05 10.78
CA ASN A 29 -2.52 -4.63 11.16
C ASN A 29 -1.87 -4.35 12.53
N ARG A 30 -1.85 -5.35 13.43
CA ARG A 30 -1.15 -5.30 14.72
C ARG A 30 0.37 -5.34 14.56
N GLU A 31 0.87 -6.21 13.70
CA GLU A 31 2.31 -6.30 13.42
C GLU A 31 2.79 -5.08 12.65
N ILE A 32 1.99 -4.57 11.71
CA ILE A 32 2.27 -3.32 10.98
C ILE A 32 2.36 -2.15 11.96
N ALA A 33 1.40 -2.06 12.89
CA ALA A 33 1.40 -1.07 13.96
C ALA A 33 2.67 -1.15 14.81
N ALA A 34 3.07 -2.37 15.21
CA ALA A 34 4.29 -2.59 15.97
C ALA A 34 5.57 -2.21 15.18
N LYS A 35 5.68 -2.63 13.92
CA LYS A 35 6.84 -2.39 13.05
C LYS A 35 7.02 -0.90 12.71
N LEU A 36 5.93 -0.17 12.50
CA LEU A 36 5.97 1.25 12.14
C LEU A 36 5.85 2.20 13.33
N HIS A 37 5.80 1.65 14.55
CA HIS A 37 5.54 2.40 15.78
C HIS A 37 4.27 3.29 15.67
N LEU A 38 3.22 2.74 15.07
CA LEU A 38 1.94 3.40 14.84
C LEU A 38 0.84 2.76 15.68
N SER A 39 -0.17 3.53 16.03
CA SER A 39 -1.36 2.99 16.67
C SER A 39 -2.20 2.19 15.67
N LEU A 40 -2.84 1.11 16.13
CA LEU A 40 -3.83 0.34 15.36
C LEU A 40 -4.87 1.19 14.61
N PRO A 41 -5.52 2.20 15.22
CA PRO A 41 -6.45 3.08 14.49
C PRO A 41 -5.77 3.84 13.35
N THR A 42 -4.52 4.27 13.55
CA THR A 42 -3.73 4.95 12.53
C THR A 42 -3.43 4.04 11.34
N VAL A 43 -3.03 2.79 11.59
CA VAL A 43 -2.83 1.79 10.54
C VAL A 43 -4.15 1.51 9.80
N LYS A 44 -5.28 1.40 10.50
CA LYS A 44 -6.60 1.23 9.86
C LYS A 44 -6.96 2.41 8.94
N GLU A 45 -6.68 3.64 9.36
CA GLU A 45 -6.88 4.84 8.53
C GLU A 45 -6.02 4.79 7.27
N TYR A 46 -4.72 4.46 7.40
CA TYR A 46 -3.85 4.27 6.24
C TYR A 46 -4.34 3.16 5.31
N CYS A 47 -4.77 2.02 5.85
CA CYS A 47 -5.37 0.94 5.06
C CYS A 47 -6.63 1.40 4.33
N SER A 48 -7.49 2.19 4.98
CA SER A 48 -8.69 2.76 4.35
C SER A 48 -8.35 3.67 3.16
N ARG A 49 -7.34 4.53 3.33
CA ARG A 49 -6.83 5.39 2.25
C ARG A 49 -6.23 4.58 1.11
N LEU A 50 -5.43 3.55 1.43
CA LEU A 50 -4.90 2.60 0.45
C LEU A 50 -6.02 1.91 -0.32
N TYR A 51 -7.01 1.37 0.37
CA TYR A 51 -8.16 0.71 -0.25
C TYR A 51 -8.92 1.63 -1.19
N ARG A 52 -9.10 2.90 -0.82
CA ARG A 52 -9.71 3.91 -1.68
C ARG A 52 -8.83 4.25 -2.89
N LYS A 53 -7.51 4.35 -2.73
CA LYS A 53 -6.56 4.60 -3.83
C LYS A 53 -6.49 3.45 -4.83
N PHE A 54 -6.55 2.21 -4.35
CA PHE A 54 -6.53 1.00 -5.17
C PHE A 54 -7.92 0.54 -5.61
N ASN A 55 -8.98 1.27 -5.23
CA ASN A 55 -10.38 0.93 -5.48
C ASN A 55 -10.77 -0.50 -5.04
N VAL A 56 -10.18 -0.97 -3.94
CA VAL A 56 -10.47 -2.28 -3.35
C VAL A 56 -11.29 -2.14 -2.08
N LYS A 57 -12.14 -3.13 -1.77
CA LYS A 57 -12.98 -3.10 -0.56
C LYS A 57 -12.36 -3.80 0.65
N ASN A 58 -11.41 -4.71 0.41
CA ASN A 58 -10.91 -5.62 1.45
C ASN A 58 -9.41 -5.90 1.23
N ARG A 59 -8.71 -6.21 2.33
CA ARG A 59 -7.34 -6.72 2.32
C ARG A 59 -7.17 -7.89 1.35
N SER A 60 -8.10 -8.84 1.34
CA SER A 60 -8.02 -10.00 0.43
C SER A 60 -8.10 -9.60 -1.04
N LYS A 61 -8.89 -8.57 -1.39
CA LYS A 61 -8.91 -8.03 -2.76
C LYS A 61 -7.64 -7.27 -3.10
N LEU A 62 -7.06 -6.55 -2.14
CA LEU A 62 -5.74 -5.94 -2.30
C LEU A 62 -4.71 -7.04 -2.60
N LEU A 63 -4.59 -8.05 -1.74
CA LEU A 63 -3.68 -9.19 -1.93
C LEU A 63 -3.92 -9.90 -3.26
N ALA A 64 -5.17 -10.19 -3.60
CA ALA A 64 -5.53 -10.81 -4.87
C ALA A 64 -5.14 -9.94 -6.08
N CYS A 65 -5.31 -8.60 -6.00
CA CYS A 65 -4.88 -7.68 -7.06
C CYS A 65 -3.37 -7.74 -7.30
N PHE A 66 -2.58 -7.91 -6.24
CA PHE A 66 -1.12 -8.08 -6.36
C PHE A 66 -0.71 -9.50 -6.77
N MET A 67 -1.47 -10.54 -6.37
CA MET A 67 -1.19 -11.93 -6.72
C MET A 67 -1.65 -12.32 -8.13
N ASN A 68 -2.75 -11.75 -8.65
CA ASN A 68 -3.39 -12.18 -9.90
C ASN A 68 -2.93 -11.45 -11.17
N GLN A 69 -1.90 -10.59 -11.14
CA GLN A 69 -1.32 -9.95 -12.34
C GLN A 69 -2.38 -9.32 -13.30
N GLU A 70 -3.57 -8.93 -12.82
CA GLU A 70 -4.51 -8.06 -13.56
C GLU A 70 -3.90 -6.65 -13.55
N THR A 71 -2.92 -6.51 -14.43
CA THR A 71 -1.99 -5.40 -14.48
C THR A 71 -2.67 -4.24 -15.18
N SER A 72 -3.43 -3.44 -14.42
CA SER A 72 -3.66 -2.04 -14.77
C SER A 72 -3.03 -1.07 -13.76
N VAL A 73 -2.38 -1.57 -12.68
CA VAL A 73 -1.82 -0.71 -11.63
C VAL A 73 -0.36 -1.01 -11.24
N CYS A 74 0.26 -2.11 -11.68
CA CYS A 74 1.59 -2.51 -11.18
C CYS A 74 2.58 -2.94 -12.27
N GLN A 75 3.04 -2.03 -13.13
CA GLN A 75 4.40 -2.14 -13.67
C GLN A 75 5.30 -1.23 -12.84
N LYS A 76 6.09 -1.80 -11.91
CA LYS A 76 7.41 -1.30 -11.43
C LYS A 76 7.81 -1.70 -10.00
N TYR A 77 7.02 -2.45 -9.24
CA TYR A 77 7.49 -2.99 -7.95
C TYR A 77 8.08 -4.39 -8.14
N GLU A 78 9.08 -4.49 -9.03
CA GLU A 78 9.97 -5.64 -9.09
C GLU A 78 11.00 -5.44 -7.97
N LEU A 79 10.92 -6.30 -6.95
CA LEU A 79 11.85 -6.32 -5.83
C LEU A 79 13.27 -6.53 -6.36
N LYS A 80 14.14 -5.53 -6.17
CA LYS A 80 15.58 -5.73 -6.28
C LYS A 80 16.00 -6.71 -5.18
N SER A 81 16.32 -7.94 -5.58
CA SER A 81 17.22 -8.82 -4.83
C SER A 81 18.65 -8.28 -4.86
#